data_AF-A0A660NNE8-F1
#
_entry.id   AF-A0A660NNE8-F1
#
_cell.length_a   1.000
_cell.length_b   1.000
_cell.length_c   1.000
_cell.angle_alpha   90.00
_cell.angle_beta   90.00
_cell.angle_gamma   90.00
#
_symmetry.space_group_name_H-M   'P 1'
#
loop_
_entity.id
_entity.type
_entity.pdbx_description
1 polymer ?
#
loop_
_entity_poly.entity_id
_entity_poly.type
_entity_poly.pdbx_seq_one_letter_code
_entity_poly.pdbx_strand_id
1 'polypeptide(L)'
;MVPAAPASAAHAQTGDALAGDAAAGGASTADVPPDVRARADALRAQLQAHNRAYYEEDAPTVDDSVYDGLFIELQQLEAQWPALLTPDSPTQRVGGAPSGRFGTVTHRVPMRSLANAFSEGDVQAFDRRLKSLLDLQ
;
A
#
# COMPACT_ATOMS: atom_id res chain seq x y z
N MET A 1 4.86 38.86 -4.33
CA MET A 1 4.17 38.69 -5.62
C MET A 1 4.95 37.66 -6.43
N VAL A 2 4.31 36.50 -6.69
CA VAL A 2 4.70 35.37 -7.58
C VAL A 2 5.91 34.50 -7.13
N PRO A 3 5.96 33.15 -7.33
CA PRO A 3 4.92 32.15 -7.66
C PRO A 3 4.84 30.95 -6.67
N ALA A 4 3.75 30.19 -6.78
CA ALA A 4 3.61 28.82 -6.29
C ALA A 4 3.91 27.81 -7.41
N ALA A 5 4.71 26.77 -7.12
CA ALA A 5 4.76 25.45 -7.78
C ALA A 5 5.87 24.59 -7.14
N PRO A 6 5.87 23.24 -7.26
CA PRO A 6 4.77 22.29 -7.11
C PRO A 6 5.09 21.22 -6.03
N ALA A 7 4.06 20.52 -5.56
CA ALA A 7 4.18 19.37 -4.66
C ALA A 7 4.88 18.20 -5.39
N SER A 8 6.03 17.75 -4.87
CA SER A 8 6.76 16.58 -5.36
C SER A 8 6.38 15.33 -4.57
N ALA A 9 6.14 14.26 -5.32
CA ALA A 9 5.64 12.95 -4.95
C ALA A 9 6.40 12.26 -3.80
N ALA A 10 5.63 11.66 -2.90
CA ALA A 10 6.10 10.68 -1.93
C ALA A 10 6.54 9.41 -2.65
N HIS A 11 7.76 8.95 -2.32
CA HIS A 11 8.30 7.67 -2.75
C HIS A 11 7.65 6.52 -1.97
N ALA A 12 7.16 5.54 -2.72
CA ALA A 12 6.83 4.21 -2.25
C ALA A 12 8.10 3.51 -1.75
N GLN A 13 8.00 2.79 -0.63
CA GLN A 13 9.03 1.86 -0.19
C GLN A 13 8.80 0.51 -0.85
N THR A 14 9.78 0.12 -1.66
CA THR A 14 10.02 -1.20 -2.22
C THR A 14 10.34 -2.17 -1.08
N GLY A 15 9.40 -3.06 -0.79
CA GLY A 15 9.62 -4.25 0.03
C GLY A 15 10.35 -5.31 -0.79
N ASP A 16 11.40 -5.84 -0.19
CA ASP A 16 12.33 -6.82 -0.71
C ASP A 16 11.65 -8.15 -1.11
N ALA A 17 12.20 -8.75 -2.16
CA ALA A 17 11.67 -9.89 -2.86
C ALA A 17 11.96 -11.20 -2.11
N LEU A 18 10.91 -11.88 -1.68
CA LEU A 18 10.93 -13.34 -1.57
C LEU A 18 10.33 -13.90 -2.84
N ALA A 19 11.19 -14.08 -3.85
CA ALA A 19 10.88 -14.81 -5.07
C ALA A 19 10.68 -16.29 -4.73
N GLY A 20 9.43 -16.64 -4.38
CA GLY A 20 8.92 -17.99 -4.52
C GLY A 20 8.52 -18.20 -5.99
N ASP A 21 9.25 -19.09 -6.65
CA ASP A 21 9.00 -19.57 -8.00
C ASP A 21 7.63 -20.28 -8.08
N ALA A 22 6.58 -19.50 -8.34
CA ALA A 22 5.28 -20.00 -8.75
C ALA A 22 5.11 -19.63 -10.23
N ALA A 23 5.40 -20.60 -11.09
CA ALA A 23 5.19 -20.57 -12.52
C ALA A 23 3.81 -20.01 -12.88
N ALA A 24 3.78 -18.72 -13.25
CA ALA A 24 2.59 -18.03 -13.71
C ALA A 24 2.30 -18.46 -15.16
N GLY A 25 1.46 -19.48 -15.31
CA GLY A 25 0.72 -19.71 -16.54
C GLY A 25 -0.27 -18.55 -16.73
N GLY A 26 0.05 -17.62 -17.63
CA GLY A 26 -0.81 -16.48 -17.93
C GLY A 26 -2.09 -16.91 -18.65
N ALA A 27 -3.17 -17.08 -17.88
CA ALA A 27 -4.52 -17.17 -18.44
C ALA A 27 -4.94 -15.78 -18.95
N SER A 28 -5.34 -15.71 -20.23
CA SER A 28 -5.81 -14.48 -20.86
C SER A 28 -7.16 -14.07 -20.27
N THR A 29 -7.57 -12.82 -20.41
CA THR A 29 -8.88 -12.30 -19.95
C THR A 29 -10.09 -13.08 -20.48
N ALA A 30 -9.89 -13.90 -21.53
CA ALA A 30 -10.87 -14.81 -22.13
C ALA A 30 -11.10 -16.12 -21.35
N ASP A 31 -10.22 -16.50 -20.41
CA ASP A 31 -10.27 -17.83 -19.77
C ASP A 31 -11.04 -17.85 -18.43
N VAL A 32 -11.41 -16.70 -17.86
CA VAL A 32 -12.10 -16.68 -16.57
C VAL A 32 -13.58 -17.08 -16.73
N PRO A 33 -14.04 -18.18 -16.10
CA PRO A 33 -15.44 -18.57 -16.15
C PRO A 33 -16.36 -17.47 -15.58
N PRO A 34 -17.54 -17.24 -16.18
CA PRO A 34 -18.45 -16.19 -15.72
C PRO A 34 -18.88 -16.35 -14.26
N ASP A 35 -19.06 -17.58 -13.79
CA ASP A 35 -19.42 -17.87 -12.39
C ASP A 35 -18.29 -17.48 -11.42
N VAL A 36 -17.04 -17.72 -11.82
CA VAL A 36 -15.85 -17.35 -11.04
C VAL A 36 -15.73 -15.83 -10.95
N ARG A 37 -15.94 -15.13 -12.06
CA ARG A 37 -15.96 -13.67 -12.09
C ARG A 37 -17.07 -13.12 -11.18
N ALA A 38 -18.28 -13.65 -11.28
CA ALA A 38 -19.40 -13.25 -10.43
C ALA A 38 -19.11 -13.50 -8.95
N ARG A 39 -18.46 -14.62 -8.60
CA ARG A 39 -18.04 -14.91 -7.22
C ARG A 39 -17.01 -13.90 -6.72
N ALA A 40 -15.97 -13.60 -7.51
CA ALA A 40 -14.96 -12.62 -7.15
C ALA A 40 -15.57 -11.22 -6.94
N ASP A 41 -16.50 -10.81 -7.80
CA ASP A 41 -17.18 -9.52 -7.67
C ASP A 41 -18.08 -9.47 -6.42
N ALA A 42 -18.77 -10.56 -6.10
CA ALA A 42 -19.54 -10.67 -4.86
C ALA A 42 -18.65 -10.59 -3.61
N LEU A 43 -17.52 -11.30 -3.60
CA LEU A 43 -16.54 -11.25 -2.51
C LEU A 43 -15.98 -9.85 -2.31
N ARG A 44 -15.65 -9.14 -3.40
CA ARG A 44 -15.20 -7.73 -3.33
C ARG A 44 -16.25 -6.85 -2.70
N ALA A 45 -17.50 -6.95 -3.12
CA ALA A 45 -18.58 -6.15 -2.56
C ALA A 45 -18.77 -6.41 -1.05
N GLN A 46 -18.72 -7.67 -0.62
CA GLN A 46 -18.83 -8.05 0.79
C GLN A 46 -17.65 -7.51 1.62
N LEU A 47 -16.42 -7.74 1.16
CA LEU A 47 -15.21 -7.26 1.84
C LEU A 47 -15.16 -5.74 1.90
N GLN A 48 -15.57 -5.03 0.85
CA GLN A 48 -15.66 -3.56 0.86
C GLN A 48 -16.69 -3.06 1.88
N ALA A 49 -17.85 -3.72 1.99
CA ALA A 49 -18.84 -3.37 3.00
C ALA A 49 -18.31 -3.59 4.43
N HIS A 50 -17.63 -4.71 4.67
CA HIS A 50 -17.00 -4.99 5.97
C HIS A 50 -15.87 -4.02 6.30
N ASN A 51 -15.03 -3.68 5.31
CA ASN A 51 -13.96 -2.70 5.48
C ASN A 51 -14.51 -1.31 5.82
N ARG A 52 -15.58 -0.88 5.17
CA ARG A 52 -16.24 0.38 5.50
C ARG A 52 -16.79 0.35 6.94
N ALA A 53 -17.49 -0.72 7.31
CA ALA A 53 -18.03 -0.88 8.65
C ALA A 53 -16.93 -0.86 9.73
N TYR A 54 -15.79 -1.49 9.44
CA TYR A 54 -14.64 -1.55 10.35
C TYR A 54 -13.87 -0.21 10.42
N TYR A 55 -13.47 0.36 9.28
CA TYR A 55 -12.56 1.52 9.23
C TYR A 55 -13.23 2.88 9.29
N GLU A 56 -14.47 3.03 8.80
CA GLU A 56 -15.15 4.33 8.71
C GLU A 56 -16.24 4.51 9.76
N GLU A 57 -16.97 3.42 10.03
CA GLU A 57 -18.15 3.44 10.90
C GLU A 57 -17.84 3.00 12.34
N ASP A 58 -16.65 2.44 12.59
CA ASP A 58 -16.25 1.85 13.88
C ASP A 58 -17.29 0.81 14.39
N ALA A 59 -17.96 0.10 13.46
CA ALA A 59 -19.10 -0.76 13.71
C ALA A 59 -19.00 -2.09 12.91
N PRO A 60 -18.02 -2.96 13.23
CA PRO A 60 -17.82 -4.22 12.50
C PRO A 60 -19.07 -5.10 12.51
N THR A 61 -19.45 -5.60 11.33
CA THR A 61 -20.67 -6.41 11.15
C THR A 61 -20.43 -7.92 11.24
N VAL A 62 -19.17 -8.35 11.15
CA VAL A 62 -18.74 -9.75 11.15
C VAL A 62 -17.53 -9.93 12.05
N ASP A 63 -17.33 -11.15 12.53
CA ASP A 63 -16.12 -11.55 13.25
C ASP A 63 -14.91 -11.64 12.30
N ASP A 64 -13.72 -11.41 12.83
CA ASP A 64 -12.46 -11.45 12.07
C ASP A 64 -12.28 -12.77 11.31
N SER A 65 -12.66 -13.90 11.92
CA SER A 65 -12.55 -15.21 11.27
C SER A 65 -13.40 -15.35 10.00
N VAL A 66 -14.55 -14.66 9.96
CA VAL A 66 -15.44 -14.64 8.80
C VAL A 66 -14.83 -13.75 7.72
N TYR A 67 -14.34 -12.57 8.10
CA TYR A 67 -13.65 -11.66 7.18
C TYR A 67 -12.43 -12.33 6.54
N ASP A 68 -11.58 -12.96 7.35
CA ASP A 68 -10.37 -13.64 6.90
C ASP A 68 -10.69 -14.77 5.92
N GLY A 69 -11.76 -15.54 6.17
CA GLY A 69 -12.22 -16.58 5.25
C GLY A 69 -12.59 -16.04 3.87
N LEU A 70 -13.37 -14.96 3.82
CA LEU A 70 -13.76 -14.29 2.57
C LEU A 70 -12.54 -13.70 1.85
N PHE A 71 -11.61 -13.13 2.61
CA PHE A 71 -10.40 -12.50 2.09
C PHE A 71 -9.45 -13.53 1.47
N ILE A 72 -9.25 -14.68 2.14
CA ILE A 72 -8.46 -15.79 1.63
C ILE A 72 -9.08 -16.37 0.35
N GLU A 73 -10.41 -16.53 0.32
CA GLU A 73 -11.10 -17.01 -0.89
C GLU A 73 -10.86 -16.07 -2.08
N LEU A 74 -11.01 -14.76 -1.90
CA LEU A 74 -10.75 -13.79 -2.96
C LEU A 74 -9.29 -13.83 -3.43
N GLN A 75 -8.33 -13.91 -2.51
CA GLN A 75 -6.91 -14.04 -2.85
C GLN A 75 -6.64 -15.30 -3.68
N GLN A 76 -7.24 -16.44 -3.32
CA GLN A 76 -7.07 -17.68 -4.06
C GLN A 76 -7.64 -17.58 -5.48
N LEU A 77 -8.78 -16.91 -5.65
CA LEU A 77 -9.37 -16.69 -6.97
C LEU A 77 -8.50 -15.77 -7.83
N GLU A 78 -7.97 -14.69 -7.26
CA GLU A 78 -7.08 -13.76 -7.96
C GLU A 78 -5.72 -14.37 -8.30
N ALA A 79 -5.20 -15.26 -7.45
CA ALA A 79 -3.99 -16.02 -7.72
C ALA A 79 -4.17 -17.05 -8.86
N GLN A 80 -5.32 -17.73 -8.89
CA GLN A 80 -5.67 -18.67 -9.95
C GLN A 80 -5.98 -17.98 -11.28
N TRP A 81 -6.57 -16.79 -11.21
CA TRP A 81 -7.00 -16.01 -12.37
C TRP A 81 -6.44 -14.58 -12.29
N PRO A 82 -5.20 -14.33 -12.74
CA PRO A 82 -4.58 -13.02 -12.66
C PRO A 82 -5.37 -11.90 -13.35
N ALA A 83 -6.20 -12.25 -14.35
CA ALA A 83 -7.13 -11.34 -15.02
C ALA A 83 -8.25 -10.80 -14.12
N LEU A 84 -8.46 -11.38 -12.94
CA LEU A 84 -9.37 -10.84 -11.93
C LEU A 84 -8.71 -9.76 -11.09
N LEU A 85 -7.38 -9.69 -11.00
CA LEU A 85 -6.70 -8.77 -10.10
C LEU A 85 -6.91 -7.32 -10.56
N THR A 86 -7.56 -6.52 -9.71
CA THR A 86 -7.83 -5.10 -9.98
C THR A 86 -7.18 -4.19 -8.92
N PRO A 87 -6.75 -2.96 -9.27
CA PRO A 87 -6.12 -2.03 -8.32
C PRO A 87 -7.03 -1.57 -7.16
N ASP A 88 -8.34 -1.72 -7.32
CA ASP A 88 -9.37 -1.42 -6.33
C ASP A 88 -9.80 -2.65 -5.51
N SER A 89 -9.22 -3.82 -5.77
CA SER A 89 -9.50 -5.02 -4.99
C SER A 89 -9.05 -4.84 -3.53
N PRO A 90 -9.85 -5.30 -2.54
CA PRO A 90 -9.46 -5.30 -1.13
C PRO A 90 -8.14 -6.01 -0.85
N THR A 91 -7.73 -6.98 -1.69
CA THR A 91 -6.45 -7.70 -1.54
C THR A 91 -5.23 -6.84 -1.88
N GLN A 92 -5.42 -5.74 -2.62
CA GLN A 92 -4.36 -4.84 -3.07
C GLN A 92 -4.22 -3.59 -2.19
N ARG A 93 -5.08 -3.44 -1.18
CA ARG A 93 -5.14 -2.26 -0.32
C ARG A 93 -5.18 -2.67 1.14
N VAL A 94 -4.51 -1.88 1.98
CA VAL A 94 -4.57 -2.03 3.43
C VAL A 94 -5.15 -0.76 4.02
N GLY A 95 -6.15 -0.89 4.89
CA GLY A 95 -6.80 0.23 5.56
C GLY A 95 -7.97 0.85 4.79
N GLY A 96 -8.67 1.77 5.46
CA GLY A 96 -9.76 2.58 4.89
C GLY A 96 -9.33 3.99 4.50
N ALA A 97 -10.30 4.78 4.02
CA ALA A 97 -10.06 6.20 3.76
C ALA A 97 -9.59 6.92 5.05
N PRO A 98 -8.61 7.84 4.98
CA PRO A 98 -8.24 8.63 6.15
C PRO A 98 -9.47 9.34 6.70
N SER A 99 -9.76 9.15 7.98
CA SER A 99 -10.92 9.79 8.58
C SER A 99 -10.79 11.31 8.49
N GLY A 100 -11.72 11.97 7.80
CA GLY A 100 -11.81 13.44 7.73
C GLY A 100 -12.16 14.09 9.07
N ARG A 101 -12.29 13.30 10.14
CA ARG A 101 -12.61 13.73 11.52
C ARG A 101 -11.47 14.51 12.16
N PHE A 102 -10.24 14.31 11.70
CA PHE A 102 -9.08 15.05 12.19
C PHE A 102 -8.73 16.20 11.27
N GLY A 103 -8.79 17.42 11.80
CA GLY A 103 -8.25 18.58 11.11
C GLY A 103 -6.73 18.51 11.02
N THR A 104 -6.16 19.06 9.95
CA THR A 104 -4.72 19.25 9.85
C THR A 104 -4.25 20.23 10.93
N VAL A 105 -3.24 19.86 11.71
CA VAL A 105 -2.60 20.76 12.68
C VAL A 105 -1.22 21.17 12.21
N THR A 106 -0.84 22.43 12.44
CA THR A 106 0.51 22.90 12.16
C THR A 106 1.42 22.54 13.34
N HIS A 107 2.49 21.79 13.08
CA HIS A 107 3.51 21.51 14.09
C HIS A 107 4.21 22.82 14.51
N ARG A 108 4.34 23.05 15.83
CA ARG A 108 5.00 24.24 16.39
C ARG A 108 6.47 24.37 15.96
N VAL A 109 7.13 23.24 15.72
CA VAL A 109 8.48 23.15 15.17
C VAL A 109 8.41 22.31 13.90
N PRO A 110 9.12 22.66 12.82
CA PRO A 110 9.16 21.86 11.61
C PRO A 110 9.60 20.43 11.93
N MET A 111 8.82 19.44 11.51
CA MET A 111 9.28 18.06 11.51
C MET A 111 10.37 17.92 10.45
N ARG A 112 11.60 17.63 10.88
CA ARG A 112 12.73 17.39 9.98
C ARG A 112 12.89 15.90 9.76
N SER A 113 13.14 15.50 8.53
CA SER A 113 13.59 14.16 8.20
C SER A 113 15.10 14.07 8.22
N LEU A 114 15.61 12.85 8.29
CA LEU A 114 17.02 12.55 8.02
C LEU A 114 17.20 12.26 6.54
N ALA A 115 18.38 12.59 6.00
CA ALA A 115 18.77 12.12 4.67
C ALA A 115 19.14 10.64 4.74
N ASN A 116 18.84 9.90 3.68
CA ASN A 116 19.16 8.47 3.60
C ASN A 116 20.60 8.25 3.09
N ALA A 117 21.18 7.12 3.45
CA ALA A 117 22.41 6.58 2.89
C ALA A 117 22.16 5.10 2.55
N PHE A 118 22.43 4.71 1.31
CA PHE A 118 22.15 3.35 0.82
C PHE A 118 23.43 2.57 0.51
N SER A 119 24.57 3.25 0.51
CA SER A 119 25.87 2.67 0.28
C SER A 119 26.89 3.16 1.30
N GLU A 120 27.98 2.41 1.45
CA GLU A 120 29.10 2.84 2.29
C GLU A 120 29.71 4.16 1.79
N GLY A 121 29.72 4.38 0.48
CA GLY A 121 30.19 5.63 -0.13
C GLY A 121 29.37 6.86 0.30
N ASP A 122 28.06 6.71 0.50
CA ASP A 122 27.18 7.79 0.97
C ASP A 122 27.54 8.22 2.39
N VAL A 123 27.81 7.25 3.26
CA VAL A 123 28.21 7.48 4.66
C VAL A 123 29.56 8.17 4.71
N GLN A 124 30.54 7.72 3.92
CA GLN A 124 31.85 8.36 3.85
C GLN A 124 31.77 9.79 3.30
N ALA A 125 30.89 10.04 2.32
CA ALA A 125 30.67 11.39 1.79
C ALA A 125 29.97 12.32 2.80
N PHE A 126 29.13 11.78 3.68
CA PHE A 126 28.56 12.49 4.80
C PHE A 126 29.62 12.84 5.85
N ASP A 127 30.46 11.87 6.24
CA ASP A 127 31.58 12.08 7.17
C ASP A 127 32.55 13.16 6.68
N ARG A 128 32.96 13.10 5.40
CA ARG A 128 33.81 14.15 4.80
C ARG A 128 33.17 15.53 4.85
N ARG A 129 31.85 15.62 4.60
CA ARG A 129 31.11 16.89 4.68
C ARG A 129 31.08 17.44 6.12
N LEU A 130 30.85 16.58 7.11
CA LEU A 130 30.88 16.98 8.52
C LEU A 130 32.27 17.47 8.94
N LYS A 131 33.31 16.72 8.61
CA LYS A 131 34.71 17.08 8.90
C LYS A 131 35.10 18.41 8.29
N SER A 132 34.76 18.62 7.01
CA SER A 132 34.96 19.90 6.34
C SER A 132 34.19 21.05 6.96
N LEU A 133 33.01 20.81 7.54
CA LEU A 133 32.16 21.85 8.13
C LEU A 133 32.60 22.21 9.56
N LEU A 134 33.32 21.30 10.22
CA LEU A 134 33.84 21.45 11.58
C LEU A 134 35.34 21.79 11.61
N ASP A 135 35.96 22.04 10.45
CA ASP A 135 37.40 22.25 10.27
C ASP A 135 38.28 21.15 10.91
N LEU A 136 37.76 19.92 10.93
CA LEU A 136 38.48 18.74 11.38
C LEU A 136 39.14 18.12 10.14
N GLN A 137 40.45 18.30 9.99
CA GLN A 137 41.22 17.62 8.93
C GLN A 137 41.46 16.16 9.27
#